data_AF-A0A5C6MYZ6-F1
#
_entry.id   AF-A0A5C6MYZ6-F1
#
_cell.length_a   1.000
_cell.length_b   1.000
_cell.length_c   1.000
_cell.angle_alpha   90.00
_cell.angle_beta   90.00
_cell.angle_gamma   90.00
#
_symmetry.space_group_name_H-M   'P 1'
#
loop_
_entity.id
_entity.type
_entity.pdbx_description
1 polymer ?
#
loop_
_entity_poly.entity_id
_entity_poly.type
_entity_poly.pdbx_seq_one_letter_code
_entity_poly.pdbx_strand_id
1 'polypeptide(L)'
;MLTTADRASPFRSKPSSMSFSNISYSHKTMSVYGGAGGRGTRISSSQPSYLATSGGFNLADGLDLHVGANEKATMQNLNDRLASYLKKVRSLEKENDRLDKQIREWYQSRVITSHDYTSFFVTIDDLKDKIRIATKLNAKTVLDIDNAKLAADDFKMKFENELAMRLAVEADIAGLRKVLDNINLARLDLEAQCESLKEEVLMLKRNHEEELALLRSQMGGQVNVAVDASPSTDLNQVMSEIREHYEGVIAKNRKELETWYQTKKASLEGTLAETQARYAAQLGCLQNMVLSLEDQMSQIHANISKTKQEYDILLDLKTRLELEIAEYRRLLDGEDESSKQVVTKVITVVETVVDGRVVQSSKTVDVDVDEIE
;
A
#
# COMPACT_ATOMS: atom_id res chain seq x y z
N MET A 1 -3.17 -50.15 23.97
CA MET A 1 -2.95 -48.69 24.10
C MET A 1 -2.88 -48.10 22.71
N LEU A 2 -3.93 -47.37 22.34
CA LEU A 2 -4.11 -46.70 21.06
C LEU A 2 -3.36 -45.37 21.09
N THR A 3 -2.49 -45.12 20.10
CA THR A 3 -2.02 -43.76 19.79
C THR A 3 -2.05 -43.59 18.29
N THR A 4 -3.13 -42.93 17.89
CA THR A 4 -3.48 -42.42 16.58
C THR A 4 -2.45 -41.39 16.10
N ALA A 5 -1.85 -41.63 14.95
CA ALA A 5 -1.13 -40.63 14.17
C ALA A 5 -2.14 -39.84 13.34
N ASP A 6 -2.47 -38.63 13.78
CA ASP A 6 -3.33 -37.72 13.03
C ASP A 6 -2.46 -36.86 12.11
N ARG A 7 -2.59 -37.10 10.81
CA ARG A 7 -1.82 -36.47 9.73
C ARG A 7 -2.63 -35.26 9.25
N ALA A 8 -2.29 -34.09 9.78
CA ALA A 8 -2.89 -32.82 9.37
C ALA A 8 -2.73 -32.59 7.86
N SER A 9 -3.86 -32.50 7.17
CA SER A 9 -3.96 -32.15 5.75
C SER A 9 -3.99 -30.62 5.61
N PRO A 10 -3.25 -30.00 4.67
CA PRO A 10 -3.35 -28.56 4.47
C PRO A 10 -4.67 -28.24 3.77
N PHE A 11 -5.52 -27.49 4.48
CA PHE A 11 -6.75 -26.90 3.96
C PHE A 11 -6.39 -25.86 2.90
N ARG A 12 -6.39 -26.26 1.63
CA ARG A 12 -6.21 -25.36 0.50
C ARG A 12 -7.51 -24.60 0.24
N SER A 13 -7.66 -23.43 0.87
CA SER A 13 -8.73 -22.48 0.54
C SER A 13 -8.48 -21.93 -0.87
N LYS A 14 -9.38 -22.26 -1.80
CA LYS A 14 -9.44 -21.64 -3.13
C LYS A 14 -9.65 -20.13 -2.96
N PRO A 15 -8.94 -19.26 -3.70
CA PRO A 15 -9.32 -17.86 -3.78
C PRO A 15 -10.64 -17.76 -4.55
N SER A 16 -11.68 -17.26 -3.89
CA SER A 16 -12.89 -16.78 -4.56
C SER A 16 -12.50 -15.61 -5.45
N SER A 17 -12.66 -15.76 -6.76
CA SER A 17 -12.50 -14.67 -7.72
C SER A 17 -13.55 -13.60 -7.44
N MET A 18 -13.15 -12.51 -6.79
CA MET A 18 -13.93 -11.28 -6.80
C MET A 18 -13.90 -10.74 -8.22
N SER A 19 -14.99 -11.00 -8.95
CA SER A 19 -15.22 -10.39 -10.26
C SER A 19 -15.51 -8.91 -10.03
N PHE A 20 -14.58 -8.06 -10.46
CA PHE A 20 -14.83 -6.63 -10.57
C PHE A 20 -15.93 -6.43 -11.61
N SER A 21 -17.10 -5.96 -11.17
CA SER A 21 -18.14 -5.46 -12.04
C SER A 21 -17.62 -4.18 -12.70
N ASN A 22 -17.12 -4.32 -13.94
CA ASN A 22 -16.93 -3.19 -14.83
C ASN A 22 -18.26 -2.45 -14.96
N ILE A 23 -18.27 -1.17 -14.56
CA ILE A 23 -19.30 -0.21 -14.91
C ILE A 23 -19.26 -0.07 -16.43
N SER A 24 -20.13 -0.83 -17.10
CA SER A 24 -20.44 -0.61 -18.51
C SER A 24 -21.53 0.46 -18.59
N TYR A 25 -21.18 1.59 -19.20
CA TYR A 25 -22.16 2.58 -19.62
C TYR A 25 -23.06 1.94 -20.69
N SER A 26 -24.24 1.49 -20.26
CA SER A 26 -25.29 1.01 -21.15
C SER A 26 -25.98 2.22 -21.78
N HIS A 27 -25.67 2.50 -23.05
CA HIS A 27 -26.54 3.30 -23.90
C HIS A 27 -27.82 2.49 -24.18
N LYS A 28 -28.87 2.77 -23.41
CA LYS A 28 -30.26 2.49 -23.80
C LYS A 28 -30.94 3.80 -24.11
N THR A 29 -31.11 4.07 -25.41
CA THR A 29 -32.11 4.99 -25.94
C THR A 29 -33.48 4.38 -25.71
N MET A 30 -34.42 5.11 -25.10
CA MET A 30 -35.86 4.91 -25.34
C MET A 30 -36.69 6.09 -24.84
N SER A 31 -37.63 6.44 -25.71
CA SER A 31 -38.99 6.87 -25.41
C SER A 31 -39.23 8.34 -25.06
N VAL A 32 -39.69 9.06 -26.08
CA VAL A 32 -40.37 10.35 -25.96
C VAL A 32 -41.76 10.10 -25.38
N TYR A 33 -41.90 10.25 -24.07
CA TYR A 33 -43.20 10.44 -23.41
C TYR A 33 -43.40 11.94 -23.20
N GLY A 34 -43.97 12.59 -24.22
CA GLY A 34 -44.33 14.01 -24.19
C GLY A 34 -45.70 14.20 -23.55
N GLY A 35 -45.71 14.56 -22.27
CA GLY A 35 -46.88 15.07 -21.56
C GLY A 35 -46.65 16.52 -21.11
N ALA A 36 -47.69 17.33 -21.31
CA ALA A 36 -47.90 18.67 -20.74
C ALA A 36 -46.95 19.79 -21.21
N GLY A 37 -47.47 20.66 -22.09
CA GLY A 37 -46.96 22.03 -22.23
C GLY A 37 -46.64 22.47 -23.65
N GLY A 38 -47.68 22.83 -24.41
CA GLY A 38 -47.64 23.91 -25.40
C GLY A 38 -46.55 23.91 -26.47
N ARG A 39 -46.87 23.34 -27.65
CA ARG A 39 -46.89 24.03 -28.96
C ARG A 39 -47.08 23.01 -30.09
N GLY A 40 -48.20 23.14 -30.82
CA GLY A 40 -48.27 22.75 -32.22
C GLY A 40 -48.85 21.38 -32.56
N THR A 41 -50.17 21.22 -32.45
CA THR A 41 -50.91 20.40 -33.43
C THR A 41 -52.15 21.20 -33.85
N ARG A 42 -52.15 21.67 -35.10
CA ARG A 42 -53.18 22.55 -35.65
C ARG A 42 -54.25 21.73 -36.40
N ILE A 43 -55.49 21.92 -35.96
CA ILE A 43 -56.69 22.34 -36.70
C ILE A 43 -56.92 21.77 -38.12
N SER A 44 -58.00 21.01 -38.22
CA SER A 44 -59.09 20.95 -39.22
C SER A 44 -58.86 21.37 -40.67
N SER A 45 -59.18 20.45 -41.60
CA SER A 45 -59.60 20.75 -42.97
C SER A 45 -61.04 20.29 -43.19
N SER A 46 -61.90 21.22 -43.59
CA SER A 46 -63.33 21.09 -43.84
C SER A 46 -63.66 20.38 -45.15
N GLN A 47 -64.59 19.41 -45.08
CA GLN A 47 -65.33 18.87 -46.22
C GLN A 47 -66.56 19.75 -46.53
N PRO A 48 -66.84 20.08 -47.80
CA PRO A 48 -68.13 20.61 -48.21
C PRO A 48 -69.00 19.50 -48.80
N SER A 49 -70.13 19.22 -48.14
CA SER A 49 -71.21 18.41 -48.69
C SER A 49 -72.52 19.15 -48.46
N TYR A 50 -72.98 19.89 -49.46
CA TYR A 50 -74.33 20.43 -49.49
C TYR A 50 -74.99 20.13 -50.83
N LEU A 51 -76.07 19.38 -50.66
CA LEU A 51 -77.05 18.88 -51.59
C LEU A 51 -77.78 20.03 -52.31
N ALA A 52 -77.96 19.87 -53.62
CA ALA A 52 -78.83 20.71 -54.43
C ALA A 52 -80.30 20.44 -54.07
N THR A 53 -81.02 21.45 -53.60
CA THR A 53 -82.49 21.46 -53.57
C THR A 53 -82.97 22.61 -54.45
N SER A 54 -83.28 22.26 -55.69
CA SER A 54 -84.03 23.07 -56.64
C SER A 54 -85.52 22.79 -56.39
N GLY A 55 -86.16 23.62 -55.57
CA GLY A 55 -87.61 23.64 -55.37
C GLY A 55 -88.10 25.05 -55.66
N GLY A 56 -88.62 25.26 -56.86
CA GLY A 56 -89.07 26.56 -57.34
C GLY A 56 -90.41 26.99 -56.77
N PHE A 57 -90.61 28.28 -56.60
CA PHE A 57 -91.91 28.94 -56.65
C PHE A 57 -91.69 30.39 -57.11
N ASN A 58 -92.16 30.71 -58.32
CA ASN A 58 -92.30 32.07 -58.80
C ASN A 58 -93.71 32.24 -59.38
N LEU A 59 -94.34 33.32 -58.91
CA LEU A 59 -95.06 34.29 -59.72
C LEU A 59 -96.33 33.82 -60.46
N ALA A 60 -97.44 33.79 -59.73
CA ALA A 60 -98.76 34.03 -60.30
C ALA A 60 -99.69 34.65 -59.24
N ASP A 61 -100.48 35.62 -59.72
CA ASP A 61 -101.61 36.29 -59.06
C ASP A 61 -101.23 37.46 -58.13
N GLY A 62 -101.55 38.72 -58.41
CA GLY A 62 -102.59 39.24 -59.29
C GLY A 62 -103.39 40.26 -58.49
N LEU A 63 -103.12 41.55 -58.75
CA LEU A 63 -104.01 42.69 -58.56
C LEU A 63 -104.69 42.88 -57.18
N ASP A 64 -104.31 43.95 -56.48
CA ASP A 64 -105.20 45.10 -56.24
C ASP A 64 -104.88 45.79 -54.89
N LEU A 65 -104.59 47.10 -54.98
CA LEU A 65 -104.86 48.16 -54.00
C LEU A 65 -104.58 47.86 -52.49
N HIS A 66 -103.55 48.45 -51.87
CA HIS A 66 -103.53 49.05 -50.50
C HIS A 66 -102.09 49.38 -50.02
N VAL A 67 -101.56 50.53 -50.43
CA VAL A 67 -100.21 51.03 -50.06
C VAL A 67 -100.07 51.37 -48.55
N GLY A 68 -101.16 51.40 -47.76
CA GLY A 68 -101.12 51.56 -46.30
C GLY A 68 -100.99 50.26 -45.46
N ALA A 69 -101.15 49.08 -46.06
CA ALA A 69 -101.08 47.79 -45.35
C ALA A 69 -99.67 47.18 -45.34
N ASN A 70 -98.81 47.56 -46.30
CA ASN A 70 -97.47 46.98 -46.47
C ASN A 70 -96.48 47.43 -45.38
N GLU A 71 -96.51 48.69 -44.96
CA GLU A 71 -95.68 49.18 -43.84
C GLU A 71 -96.11 48.59 -42.49
N LYS A 72 -97.41 48.38 -42.29
CA LYS A 72 -97.94 47.74 -41.08
C LYS A 72 -97.60 46.24 -41.04
N ALA A 73 -97.69 45.55 -42.18
CA ALA A 73 -97.31 44.14 -42.30
C ALA A 73 -95.80 43.91 -42.14
N THR A 74 -94.97 44.81 -42.67
CA THR A 74 -93.52 44.77 -42.48
C THR A 74 -93.11 45.09 -41.02
N MET A 75 -93.76 46.07 -40.37
CA MET A 75 -93.58 46.32 -38.94
C MET A 75 -94.07 45.15 -38.07
N GLN A 76 -95.14 44.48 -38.46
CA GLN A 76 -95.61 43.28 -37.78
C GLN A 76 -94.59 42.13 -37.93
N ASN A 77 -94.05 41.90 -39.12
CA ASN A 77 -93.02 40.88 -39.36
C ASN A 77 -91.74 41.14 -38.56
N LEU A 78 -91.30 42.40 -38.49
CA LEU A 78 -90.17 42.81 -37.66
C LEU A 78 -90.44 42.58 -36.17
N ASN A 79 -91.64 42.93 -35.70
CA ASN A 79 -92.05 42.69 -34.31
C ASN A 79 -92.14 41.19 -33.98
N ASP A 80 -92.67 40.36 -34.88
CA ASP A 80 -92.75 38.91 -34.71
C ASP A 80 -91.34 38.27 -34.70
N ARG A 81 -90.42 38.82 -35.50
CA ARG A 81 -89.01 38.44 -35.50
C ARG A 81 -88.28 38.87 -34.23
N LEU A 82 -88.55 40.08 -33.71
CA LEU A 82 -88.07 40.55 -32.42
C LEU A 82 -88.59 39.70 -31.26
N ALA A 83 -89.88 39.33 -31.28
CA ALA A 83 -90.48 38.44 -30.30
C ALA A 83 -89.83 37.04 -30.34
N SER A 84 -89.52 36.54 -31.55
CA SER A 84 -88.79 35.29 -31.74
C SER A 84 -87.35 35.37 -31.19
N TYR A 85 -86.64 36.48 -31.42
CA TYR A 85 -85.31 36.70 -30.84
C TYR A 85 -85.35 36.82 -29.32
N LEU A 86 -86.31 37.58 -28.76
CA LEU A 86 -86.49 37.69 -27.32
C LEU A 86 -86.81 36.34 -26.67
N LYS A 87 -87.63 35.50 -27.32
CA LYS A 87 -87.89 34.13 -26.85
C LYS A 87 -86.64 33.26 -26.91
N LYS A 88 -85.81 33.42 -27.94
CA LYS A 88 -84.53 32.69 -28.06
C LYS A 88 -83.52 33.13 -27.01
N VAL A 89 -83.40 34.43 -26.74
CA VAL A 89 -82.54 34.98 -25.68
C VAL A 89 -82.95 34.42 -24.32
N ARG A 90 -84.24 34.48 -23.96
CA ARG A 90 -84.74 33.89 -22.70
C ARG A 90 -84.46 32.39 -22.59
N SER A 91 -84.56 31.65 -23.69
CA SER A 91 -84.23 30.22 -23.71
C SER A 91 -82.73 29.97 -23.54
N LEU A 92 -81.87 30.83 -24.09
CA LEU A 92 -80.42 30.72 -23.96
C LEU A 92 -79.95 31.14 -22.56
N GLU A 93 -80.54 32.19 -21.99
CA GLU A 93 -80.28 32.61 -20.60
C GLU A 93 -80.63 31.47 -19.63
N LYS A 94 -81.80 30.85 -19.78
CA LYS A 94 -82.20 29.71 -18.93
C LYS A 94 -81.26 28.51 -19.07
N GLU A 95 -80.76 28.25 -20.28
CA GLU A 95 -79.85 27.14 -20.52
C GLU A 95 -78.43 27.43 -20.00
N ASN A 96 -77.97 28.68 -20.11
CA ASN A 96 -76.73 29.13 -19.48
C ASN A 96 -76.81 29.02 -17.95
N ASP A 97 -77.92 29.46 -17.34
CA ASP A 97 -78.14 29.32 -15.90
C ASP A 97 -78.12 27.84 -15.46
N ARG A 98 -78.62 26.94 -16.32
CA ARG A 98 -78.59 25.49 -16.08
C ARG A 98 -77.17 24.94 -16.14
N LEU A 99 -76.42 25.29 -17.19
CA LEU A 99 -75.03 24.86 -17.37
C LEU A 99 -74.14 25.40 -16.25
N ASP A 100 -74.31 26.65 -15.83
CA ASP A 100 -73.55 27.25 -14.73
C ASP A 100 -73.80 26.56 -13.37
N LYS A 101 -75.02 26.05 -13.15
CA LYS A 101 -75.32 25.23 -11.96
C LYS A 101 -74.63 23.87 -12.05
N GLN A 102 -74.68 23.21 -13.21
CA GLN A 102 -74.01 21.93 -13.41
C GLN A 102 -72.49 22.04 -13.31
N ILE A 103 -71.90 23.11 -13.83
CA ILE A 103 -70.48 23.41 -13.70
C ILE A 103 -70.10 23.59 -12.23
N ARG A 104 -70.87 24.37 -11.47
CA ARG A 104 -70.64 24.57 -10.03
C ARG A 104 -70.73 23.27 -9.24
N GLU A 105 -71.77 22.47 -9.47
CA GLU A 105 -71.98 21.19 -8.82
C GLU A 105 -70.88 20.17 -9.17
N TRP A 106 -70.41 20.17 -10.41
CA TRP A 106 -69.30 19.34 -10.85
C TRP A 106 -67.97 19.74 -10.21
N TYR A 107 -67.69 21.03 -10.04
CA TYR A 107 -66.50 21.48 -9.31
C TYR A 107 -66.56 21.18 -7.82
N GLN A 108 -67.75 21.22 -7.21
CA GLN A 108 -67.93 20.88 -5.79
C GLN A 108 -67.86 19.37 -5.52
N SER A 109 -68.49 18.56 -6.37
CA SER A 109 -68.43 17.10 -6.27
C SER A 109 -67.06 16.54 -6.64
N ARG A 110 -66.27 17.29 -7.42
CA ARG A 110 -64.86 17.00 -7.69
C ARG A 110 -63.96 17.49 -6.57
N VAL A 111 -64.17 16.99 -5.36
CA VAL A 111 -63.10 17.00 -4.36
C VAL A 111 -62.03 16.03 -4.86
N ILE A 112 -60.84 16.57 -5.14
CA ILE A 112 -59.65 15.80 -5.53
C ILE A 112 -59.46 14.67 -4.52
N THR A 113 -59.41 13.43 -4.97
CA THR A 113 -59.14 12.25 -4.14
C THR A 113 -57.73 12.36 -3.57
N SER A 114 -57.56 13.11 -2.48
CA SER A 114 -56.31 13.14 -1.71
C SER A 114 -56.13 11.75 -1.11
N HIS A 115 -55.23 10.95 -1.69
CA HIS A 115 -54.81 9.71 -1.05
C HIS A 115 -53.94 10.07 0.15
N ASP A 116 -54.27 9.53 1.32
CA ASP A 116 -53.50 9.77 2.53
C ASP A 116 -52.18 8.98 2.49
N TYR A 117 -51.11 9.64 2.06
CA TYR A 117 -49.77 9.05 1.95
C TYR A 117 -49.01 9.00 3.29
N THR A 118 -49.61 9.48 4.38
CA THR A 118 -48.99 9.61 5.70
C THR A 118 -48.40 8.29 6.21
N SER A 119 -49.06 7.15 5.97
CA SER A 119 -48.56 5.84 6.39
C SER A 119 -47.28 5.42 5.67
N PHE A 120 -47.13 5.76 4.39
CA PHE A 120 -45.92 5.49 3.62
C PHE A 120 -44.75 6.38 4.05
N PHE A 121 -45.02 7.63 4.46
CA PHE A 121 -43.96 8.49 4.97
C PHE A 121 -43.35 7.95 6.27
N VAL A 122 -44.16 7.41 7.17
CA VAL A 122 -43.67 6.79 8.42
C VAL A 122 -42.78 5.57 8.14
N THR A 123 -43.16 4.70 7.18
CA THR A 123 -42.33 3.54 6.82
C THR A 123 -41.05 3.94 6.08
N ILE A 124 -41.10 4.96 5.23
CA ILE A 124 -39.91 5.52 4.58
C ILE A 124 -38.94 6.11 5.60
N ASP A 125 -39.44 6.80 6.63
CA ASP A 125 -38.59 7.41 7.66
C ASP A 125 -37.89 6.34 8.52
N ASP A 126 -38.62 5.30 8.96
CA ASP A 126 -38.03 4.15 9.66
C ASP A 126 -36.97 3.43 8.81
N LEU A 127 -37.21 3.26 7.50
CA LEU A 127 -36.22 2.68 6.59
C LEU A 127 -34.98 3.58 6.43
N LYS A 128 -35.17 4.90 6.32
CA LYS A 128 -34.05 5.86 6.27
C LYS A 128 -33.22 5.80 7.54
N ASP A 129 -33.86 5.72 8.70
CA ASP A 129 -33.17 5.60 9.99
C ASP A 129 -32.39 4.29 10.10
N LYS A 130 -32.98 3.17 9.68
CA LYS A 130 -32.28 1.88 9.60
C LYS A 130 -31.06 1.95 8.69
N ILE A 131 -31.18 2.57 7.52
CA ILE A 131 -30.05 2.78 6.60
C ILE A 131 -28.97 3.62 7.29
N ARG A 132 -29.34 4.74 7.91
CA ARG A 132 -28.39 5.62 8.61
C ARG A 132 -27.64 4.91 9.73
N ILE A 133 -28.35 4.13 10.54
CA ILE A 133 -27.74 3.33 11.62
C ILE A 133 -26.81 2.27 11.02
N ALA A 134 -27.25 1.55 9.98
CA ALA A 134 -26.43 0.54 9.30
C ALA A 134 -25.16 1.15 8.69
N THR A 135 -25.25 2.35 8.08
CA THR A 135 -24.08 3.07 7.53
C THR A 135 -23.09 3.45 8.63
N LYS A 136 -23.57 3.98 9.77
CA LYS A 136 -22.72 4.31 10.92
C LYS A 136 -22.04 3.07 11.50
N LEU A 137 -22.78 1.97 11.65
CA LEU A 137 -22.24 0.72 12.17
C LEU A 137 -21.25 0.08 11.20
N ASN A 138 -21.50 0.17 9.88
CA ASN A 138 -20.55 -0.28 8.87
C ASN A 138 -19.24 0.52 8.95
N ALA A 139 -19.32 1.86 9.00
CA ALA A 139 -18.15 2.71 9.16
C ALA A 139 -17.36 2.37 10.44
N LYS A 140 -18.05 2.13 11.57
CA LYS A 140 -17.42 1.69 12.81
C LYS A 140 -16.69 0.35 12.64
N THR A 141 -17.36 -0.65 12.05
CA THR A 141 -16.74 -1.96 11.81
C THR A 141 -15.52 -1.87 10.91
N VAL A 142 -15.54 -1.01 9.89
CA VAL A 142 -14.37 -0.77 9.02
C VAL A 142 -13.20 -0.21 9.82
N LEU A 143 -13.43 0.79 10.68
CA LEU A 143 -12.39 1.33 11.56
C LEU A 143 -11.86 0.29 12.55
N ASP A 144 -12.74 -0.53 13.13
CA ASP A 144 -12.34 -1.62 14.05
C ASP A 144 -11.49 -2.68 13.32
N ILE A 145 -11.80 -2.98 12.05
CA ILE A 145 -11.00 -3.87 11.21
C ILE A 145 -9.62 -3.27 10.94
N ASP A 146 -9.54 -1.98 10.59
CA ASP A 146 -8.27 -1.34 10.29
C ASP A 146 -7.40 -1.20 11.54
N ASN A 147 -7.99 -0.91 12.70
CA ASN A 147 -7.30 -0.95 13.99
C ASN A 147 -6.77 -2.35 14.32
N ALA A 148 -7.58 -3.40 14.12
CA ALA A 148 -7.14 -4.77 14.34
C ALA A 148 -6.00 -5.19 13.40
N LYS A 149 -6.00 -4.72 12.14
CA LYS A 149 -4.92 -4.95 11.19
C LYS A 149 -3.63 -4.25 11.61
N LEU A 150 -3.71 -2.96 11.99
CA LEU A 150 -2.55 -2.22 12.47
C LEU A 150 -1.94 -2.89 13.71
N ALA A 151 -2.77 -3.35 14.65
CA ALA A 151 -2.30 -4.11 15.82
C ALA A 151 -1.63 -5.44 15.43
N ALA A 152 -2.17 -6.15 14.43
CA ALA A 152 -1.57 -7.39 13.93
C ALA A 152 -0.21 -7.14 13.26
N ASP A 153 -0.09 -6.07 12.47
CA ASP A 153 1.17 -5.69 11.83
C ASP A 153 2.22 -5.25 12.87
N ASP A 154 1.82 -4.52 13.92
CA ASP A 154 2.68 -4.19 15.06
C ASP A 154 3.22 -5.45 15.77
N PHE A 155 2.35 -6.45 16.01
CA PHE A 155 2.79 -7.71 16.60
C PHE A 155 3.69 -8.51 15.66
N LYS A 156 3.43 -8.48 14.36
CA LYS A 156 4.28 -9.12 13.35
C LYS A 156 5.68 -8.52 13.35
N MET A 157 5.80 -7.19 13.31
CA MET A 157 7.09 -6.50 13.37
C MET A 157 7.84 -6.82 14.67
N LYS A 158 7.15 -6.84 15.81
CA LYS A 158 7.74 -7.24 17.10
C LYS A 158 8.22 -8.69 17.09
N PHE A 159 7.44 -9.61 16.51
CA PHE A 159 7.83 -11.01 16.39
C PHE A 159 9.04 -11.20 15.48
N GLU A 160 9.10 -10.51 14.34
CA GLU A 160 10.23 -10.57 13.42
C GLU A 160 11.51 -10.03 14.08
N ASN A 161 11.42 -8.93 14.82
CA ASN A 161 12.55 -8.38 15.60
C ASN A 161 13.02 -9.35 16.69
N GLU A 162 12.09 -9.94 17.45
CA GLU A 162 12.41 -10.93 18.50
C GLU A 162 13.04 -12.20 17.91
N LEU A 163 12.54 -12.66 16.76
CA LEU A 163 13.10 -13.79 16.04
C LEU A 163 14.54 -13.49 15.57
N ALA A 164 14.78 -12.31 15.00
CA ALA A 164 16.11 -11.89 14.58
C ALA A 164 17.10 -11.85 15.75
N MET A 165 16.68 -11.29 16.90
CA MET A 165 17.49 -11.29 18.12
C MET A 165 17.78 -12.71 18.62
N ARG A 166 16.77 -13.60 18.63
CA ARG A 166 16.97 -15.01 19.01
C ARG A 166 17.99 -15.70 18.11
N LEU A 167 17.86 -15.56 16.79
CA LEU A 167 18.77 -16.20 15.84
C LEU A 167 20.21 -15.68 16.00
N ALA A 168 20.40 -14.39 16.29
CA ALA A 168 21.71 -13.83 16.61
C ALA A 168 22.32 -14.47 17.87
N VAL A 169 21.53 -14.57 18.95
CA VAL A 169 21.97 -15.21 20.19
C VAL A 169 22.25 -16.71 20.00
N GLU A 170 21.45 -17.41 19.21
CA GLU A 170 21.69 -18.82 18.87
C GLU A 170 23.00 -18.99 18.08
N ALA A 171 23.30 -18.08 17.15
CA ALA A 171 24.57 -18.07 16.43
C ALA A 171 25.76 -17.82 17.36
N ASP A 172 25.63 -16.88 18.30
CA ASP A 172 26.66 -16.60 19.32
C ASP A 172 26.89 -17.82 20.23
N ILE A 173 25.83 -18.48 20.70
CA ILE A 173 25.92 -19.71 21.50
C ILE A 173 26.63 -20.81 20.72
N ALA A 174 26.30 -20.99 19.44
CA ALA A 174 26.98 -21.97 18.58
C ALA A 174 28.47 -21.62 18.40
N GLY A 175 28.80 -20.34 18.23
CA GLY A 175 30.17 -19.85 18.19
C GLY A 175 30.94 -20.12 19.49
N LEU A 176 30.34 -19.81 20.65
CA LEU A 176 30.93 -20.08 21.96
C LEU A 176 31.15 -21.57 22.22
N ARG A 177 30.22 -22.44 21.79
CA ARG A 177 30.41 -23.90 21.85
C ARG A 177 31.61 -24.36 21.04
N LYS A 178 31.79 -23.82 19.82
CA LYS A 178 32.96 -24.13 18.99
C LYS A 178 34.27 -23.67 19.64
N VAL A 179 34.28 -22.50 20.27
CA VAL A 179 35.46 -22.00 21.02
C VAL A 179 35.76 -22.92 22.21
N LEU A 180 34.74 -23.34 22.95
CA LEU A 180 34.90 -24.31 24.05
C LEU A 180 35.50 -25.63 23.56
N ASP A 181 35.03 -26.16 22.43
CA ASP A 181 35.56 -27.38 21.83
C ASP A 181 37.03 -27.22 21.42
N ASN A 182 37.39 -26.09 20.81
CA ASN A 182 38.79 -25.78 20.48
C ASN A 182 39.69 -25.70 21.72
N ILE A 183 39.21 -25.10 22.81
CA ILE A 183 39.95 -25.03 24.08
C ILE A 183 40.12 -26.42 24.67
N ASN A 184 39.09 -27.27 24.63
CA ASN A 184 39.18 -28.64 25.10
C ASN A 184 40.20 -29.47 24.29
N LEU A 185 40.22 -29.31 22.97
CA LEU A 185 41.23 -29.96 22.12
C LEU A 185 42.65 -29.49 22.47
N ALA A 186 42.86 -28.18 22.65
CA ALA A 186 44.16 -27.65 23.05
C ALA A 186 44.57 -28.12 24.46
N ARG A 187 43.63 -28.25 25.39
CA ARG A 187 43.87 -28.80 26.72
C ARG A 187 44.34 -30.25 26.64
N LEU A 188 43.65 -31.08 25.86
CA LEU A 188 44.01 -32.50 25.67
C LEU A 188 45.39 -32.65 25.00
N ASP A 189 45.72 -31.80 24.03
CA ASP A 189 47.06 -31.78 23.39
C ASP A 189 48.17 -31.42 24.40
N LEU A 190 47.95 -30.39 25.23
CA LEU A 190 48.90 -30.02 26.28
C LEU A 190 49.02 -31.09 27.37
N GLU A 191 47.92 -31.76 27.73
CA GLU A 191 47.92 -32.89 28.66
C GLU A 191 48.76 -34.05 28.11
N ALA A 192 48.58 -34.39 26.82
CA ALA A 192 49.37 -35.42 26.14
C ALA A 192 50.87 -35.07 26.07
N GLN A 193 51.21 -33.81 25.77
CA GLN A 193 52.60 -33.33 25.80
C GLN A 193 53.20 -33.43 27.20
N CYS A 194 52.44 -33.09 28.24
CA CYS A 194 52.89 -33.23 29.63
C CYS A 194 53.11 -34.69 30.01
N GLU A 195 52.28 -35.62 29.56
CA GLU A 195 52.45 -37.06 29.79
C GLU A 195 53.68 -37.60 29.05
N SER A 196 53.85 -37.26 27.78
CA SER A 196 55.03 -37.64 26.99
C SER A 196 56.34 -37.16 27.62
N LEU A 197 56.41 -35.91 28.08
CA LEU A 197 57.59 -35.38 28.79
C LEU A 197 57.84 -36.09 30.12
N LYS A 198 56.79 -36.49 30.85
CA LYS A 198 56.95 -37.28 32.08
C LYS A 198 57.53 -38.66 31.79
N GLU A 199 57.07 -39.32 30.72
CA GLU A 199 57.61 -40.60 30.27
C GLU A 199 59.09 -40.47 29.86
N GLU A 200 59.45 -39.42 29.12
CA GLU A 200 60.83 -39.16 28.71
C GLU A 200 61.75 -38.97 29.92
N VAL A 201 61.32 -38.20 30.94
CA VAL A 201 62.07 -38.04 32.20
C VAL A 201 62.23 -39.38 32.93
N LEU A 202 61.18 -40.22 32.93
CA LEU A 202 61.23 -41.56 33.54
C LEU A 202 62.24 -42.46 32.81
N MET A 203 62.23 -42.45 31.49
CA MET A 203 63.17 -43.19 30.64
C MET A 203 64.60 -42.73 30.86
N LEU A 204 64.86 -41.42 30.90
CA LEU A 204 66.20 -40.88 31.16
C LEU A 204 66.72 -41.24 32.55
N LYS A 205 65.87 -41.20 33.59
CA LYS A 205 66.26 -41.64 34.94
C LYS A 205 66.60 -43.12 34.98
N ARG A 206 65.80 -43.97 34.32
CA ARG A 206 66.05 -45.41 34.24
C ARG A 206 67.36 -45.70 33.51
N ASN A 207 67.59 -45.05 32.36
CA ASN A 207 68.84 -45.21 31.60
C ASN A 207 70.05 -44.82 32.45
N HIS A 208 69.98 -43.68 33.16
CA HIS A 208 71.05 -43.25 34.05
C HIS A 208 71.31 -44.25 35.19
N GLU A 209 70.26 -44.80 35.79
CA GLU A 209 70.37 -45.82 36.83
C GLU A 209 71.02 -47.12 36.31
N GLU A 210 70.65 -47.55 35.10
CA GLU A 210 71.26 -48.70 34.42
C GLU A 210 72.74 -48.45 34.07
N GLU A 211 73.08 -47.27 33.56
CA GLU A 211 74.48 -46.87 33.29
C GLU A 211 75.31 -46.84 34.57
N LEU A 212 74.79 -46.27 35.67
CA LEU A 212 75.46 -46.28 36.96
C LEU A 212 75.64 -47.70 37.50
N ALA A 213 74.68 -48.60 37.29
CA ALA A 213 74.78 -50.00 37.67
C ALA A 213 75.86 -50.73 36.85
N LEU A 214 75.93 -50.49 35.55
CA LEU A 214 76.98 -51.00 34.66
C LEU A 214 78.36 -50.50 35.06
N LEU A 215 78.51 -49.19 35.30
CA LEU A 215 79.78 -48.61 35.77
C LEU A 215 80.19 -49.15 37.13
N ARG A 216 79.25 -49.35 38.07
CA ARG A 216 79.53 -50.03 39.35
C ARG A 216 79.95 -51.49 39.16
N SER A 217 79.33 -52.22 38.25
CA SER A 217 79.73 -53.58 37.88
C SER A 217 81.13 -53.60 37.27
N GLN A 218 81.45 -52.65 36.39
CA GLN A 218 82.74 -52.53 35.72
C GLN A 218 83.85 -52.15 36.72
N MET A 219 83.53 -51.29 37.70
CA MET A 219 84.40 -50.95 38.82
C MET A 219 84.56 -52.09 39.85
N GLY A 220 83.69 -53.10 39.83
CA GLY A 220 83.76 -54.31 40.67
C GLY A 220 84.64 -55.43 40.09
N GLY A 221 85.16 -55.27 38.88
CA GLY A 221 85.93 -56.28 38.15
C GLY A 221 87.32 -55.80 37.74
N GLN A 222 88.10 -55.24 38.66
CA GLN A 222 89.51 -54.90 38.38
C GLN A 222 90.41 -56.11 38.67
N VAL A 223 90.40 -57.09 37.74
CA VAL A 223 91.42 -58.16 37.65
C VAL A 223 92.45 -57.70 36.63
N ASN A 224 93.63 -57.36 37.13
CA ASN A 224 94.76 -56.92 36.34
C ASN A 224 95.45 -58.17 35.73
N VAL A 225 95.13 -58.49 34.49
CA VAL A 225 95.82 -59.54 33.70
C VAL A 225 96.40 -58.86 32.47
N ALA A 226 97.68 -58.55 32.56
CA ALA A 226 98.48 -58.12 31.41
C ALA A 226 98.72 -59.35 30.52
N VAL A 227 98.07 -59.38 29.35
CA VAL A 227 98.39 -60.31 28.27
C VAL A 227 98.38 -59.56 26.95
N ASP A 228 99.59 -59.34 26.46
CA ASP A 228 100.10 -59.18 25.09
C ASP A 228 99.14 -58.68 24.00
N ALA A 229 99.36 -57.43 23.56
CA ALA A 229 98.64 -56.81 22.46
C ALA A 229 99.43 -56.93 21.15
N SER A 230 98.86 -57.67 20.18
CA SER A 230 99.08 -57.50 18.74
C SER A 230 98.99 -56.00 18.35
N PRO A 231 99.69 -55.50 17.30
CA PRO A 231 100.05 -54.09 17.13
C PRO A 231 98.90 -53.16 17.51
N SER A 232 99.08 -52.43 18.60
CA SER A 232 98.04 -51.56 19.15
C SER A 232 97.62 -50.56 18.08
N THR A 233 96.34 -50.60 17.70
CA THR A 233 95.71 -49.57 16.88
C THR A 233 96.04 -48.21 17.50
N ASP A 234 96.60 -47.28 16.72
CA ASP A 234 97.02 -45.98 17.24
C ASP A 234 95.81 -45.26 17.83
N LEU A 235 95.75 -45.21 19.16
CA LEU A 235 94.64 -44.62 19.88
C LEU A 235 94.45 -43.15 19.48
N ASN A 236 95.53 -42.46 19.09
CA ASN A 236 95.44 -41.09 18.61
C ASN A 236 94.66 -41.00 17.29
N GLN A 237 94.81 -41.97 16.40
CA GLN A 237 94.08 -42.04 15.14
C GLN A 237 92.58 -42.26 15.41
N VAL A 238 92.22 -43.24 16.23
CA VAL A 238 90.82 -43.51 16.60
C VAL A 238 90.18 -42.33 17.34
N MET A 239 90.92 -41.69 18.25
CA MET A 239 90.46 -40.48 18.95
C MET A 239 90.29 -39.28 18.00
N SER A 240 91.12 -39.17 16.96
CA SER A 240 90.98 -38.14 15.92
C SER A 240 89.76 -38.40 15.04
N GLU A 241 89.54 -39.64 14.61
CA GLU A 241 88.37 -40.04 13.81
C GLU A 241 87.06 -39.82 14.59
N ILE A 242 87.03 -40.10 15.89
CA ILE A 242 85.87 -39.83 16.75
C ILE A 242 85.62 -38.31 16.88
N ARG A 243 86.66 -37.49 17.05
CA ARG A 243 86.51 -36.03 17.09
C ARG A 243 85.96 -35.49 15.77
N GLU A 244 86.53 -35.92 14.65
CA GLU A 244 86.09 -35.52 13.31
C GLU A 244 84.63 -35.92 13.06
N HIS A 245 84.23 -37.13 13.49
CA HIS A 245 82.84 -37.58 13.41
C HIS A 245 81.90 -36.70 14.23
N TYR A 246 82.24 -36.38 15.48
CA TYR A 246 81.40 -35.50 16.32
C TYR A 246 81.36 -34.07 15.80
N GLU A 247 82.49 -33.52 15.33
CA GLU A 247 82.52 -32.21 14.69
C GLU A 247 81.62 -32.18 13.45
N GLY A 248 81.65 -33.23 12.63
CA GLY A 248 80.76 -33.38 11.47
C GLY A 248 79.27 -33.44 11.85
N VAL A 249 78.92 -34.20 12.89
CA VAL A 249 77.55 -34.29 13.40
C VAL A 249 77.07 -32.94 13.95
N ILE A 250 77.90 -32.24 14.72
CA ILE A 250 77.58 -30.91 15.26
C ILE A 250 77.39 -29.90 14.12
N ALA A 251 78.28 -29.88 13.13
CA ALA A 251 78.18 -29.00 11.99
C ALA A 251 76.91 -29.27 11.15
N LYS A 252 76.58 -30.55 10.94
CA LYS A 252 75.36 -30.98 10.24
C LYS A 252 74.11 -30.55 11.00
N ASN A 253 74.02 -30.86 12.30
CA ASN A 253 72.89 -30.47 13.14
C ASN A 253 72.71 -28.95 13.19
N ARG A 254 73.81 -28.18 13.27
CA ARG A 254 73.77 -26.71 13.24
C ARG A 254 73.17 -26.20 11.93
N LYS A 255 73.58 -26.77 10.79
CA LYS A 255 73.08 -26.39 9.47
C LYS A 255 71.61 -26.76 9.31
N GLU A 256 71.22 -27.96 9.73
CA GLU A 256 69.83 -28.42 9.68
C GLU A 256 68.92 -27.54 10.52
N LEU A 257 69.32 -27.20 11.74
CA LEU A 257 68.59 -26.30 12.63
C LEU A 257 68.42 -24.90 12.01
N GLU A 258 69.48 -24.34 11.45
CA GLU A 258 69.42 -23.03 10.76
C GLU A 258 68.45 -23.09 9.57
N THR A 259 68.57 -24.11 8.71
CA THR A 259 67.66 -24.25 7.56
C THR A 259 66.20 -24.46 7.97
N TRP A 260 65.96 -25.23 9.05
CA TRP A 260 64.64 -25.45 9.60
C TRP A 260 64.06 -24.14 10.15
N TYR A 261 64.86 -23.38 10.92
CA TYR A 261 64.46 -22.09 11.45
C TYR A 261 64.11 -21.09 10.34
N GLN A 262 64.96 -20.95 9.33
CA GLN A 262 64.71 -20.06 8.20
C GLN A 262 63.46 -20.45 7.41
N THR A 263 63.26 -21.76 7.19
CA THR A 263 62.05 -22.27 6.51
C THR A 263 60.80 -21.96 7.33
N LYS A 264 60.84 -22.18 8.64
CA LYS A 264 59.71 -21.91 9.51
C LYS A 264 59.39 -20.41 9.57
N LYS A 265 60.42 -19.57 9.66
CA LYS A 265 60.28 -18.12 9.63
C LYS A 265 59.66 -17.65 8.32
N ALA A 266 60.18 -18.08 7.17
CA ALA A 266 59.64 -17.71 5.86
C ALA A 266 58.18 -18.17 5.69
N SER A 267 57.84 -19.37 6.19
CA SER A 267 56.45 -19.86 6.17
C SER A 267 55.53 -18.97 7.02
N LEU A 268 55.94 -18.56 8.22
CA LEU A 268 55.15 -17.67 9.07
C LEU A 268 55.02 -16.25 8.49
N GLU A 269 56.10 -15.72 7.90
CA GLU A 269 56.05 -14.43 7.20
C GLU A 269 55.12 -14.49 5.99
N GLY A 270 55.13 -15.61 5.25
CA GLY A 270 54.22 -15.85 4.13
C GLY A 270 52.74 -15.90 4.55
N THR A 271 52.41 -16.63 5.60
CA THR A 271 51.02 -16.69 6.10
C THR A 271 50.57 -15.36 6.68
N LEU A 272 51.47 -14.61 7.33
CA LEU A 272 51.17 -13.26 7.80
C LEU A 272 50.90 -12.31 6.62
N ALA A 273 51.72 -12.34 5.58
CA ALA A 273 51.50 -11.52 4.38
C ALA A 273 50.19 -11.88 3.67
N GLU A 274 49.87 -13.17 3.54
CA GLU A 274 48.63 -13.65 2.93
C GLU A 274 47.39 -13.18 3.74
N THR A 275 47.43 -13.33 5.06
CA THR A 275 46.32 -12.88 5.93
C THR A 275 46.15 -11.36 5.88
N GLN A 276 47.24 -10.60 5.91
CA GLN A 276 47.19 -9.15 5.74
C GLN A 276 46.59 -8.74 4.38
N ALA A 277 47.03 -9.37 3.29
CA ALA A 277 46.51 -9.11 1.94
C ALA A 277 45.01 -9.44 1.85
N ARG A 278 44.56 -10.55 2.44
CA ARG A 278 43.15 -10.94 2.49
C ARG A 278 42.31 -9.90 3.25
N TYR A 279 42.77 -9.44 4.41
CA TYR A 279 42.05 -8.41 5.18
C TYR A 279 42.02 -7.06 4.45
N ALA A 280 43.12 -6.66 3.82
CA ALA A 280 43.17 -5.45 3.01
C ALA A 280 42.18 -5.52 1.83
N ALA A 281 42.10 -6.66 1.14
CA ALA A 281 41.13 -6.86 0.07
C ALA A 281 39.68 -6.82 0.58
N GLN A 282 39.38 -7.46 1.71
CA GLN A 282 38.05 -7.43 2.32
C GLN A 282 37.65 -6.01 2.73
N LEU A 283 38.58 -5.25 3.32
CA LEU A 283 38.36 -3.86 3.68
C LEU A 283 38.10 -2.99 2.43
N GLY A 284 38.84 -3.21 1.35
CA GLY A 284 38.61 -2.56 0.06
C GLY A 284 37.23 -2.85 -0.53
N CYS A 285 36.78 -4.12 -0.47
CA CYS A 285 35.43 -4.50 -0.90
C CYS A 285 34.34 -3.81 -0.07
N LEU A 286 34.51 -3.76 1.26
CA LEU A 286 33.58 -3.06 2.15
C LEU A 286 33.55 -1.55 1.87
N GLN A 287 34.71 -0.93 1.65
CA GLN A 287 34.80 0.49 1.29
C GLN A 287 34.06 0.79 -0.01
N ASN A 288 34.20 -0.05 -1.04
CA ASN A 288 33.48 0.10 -2.29
C ASN A 288 31.96 -0.04 -2.12
N MET A 289 31.51 -0.93 -1.23
CA MET A 289 30.09 -1.08 -0.91
C MET A 289 29.54 0.17 -0.20
N VAL A 290 30.30 0.72 0.76
CA VAL A 290 29.95 1.98 1.45
C VAL A 290 29.84 3.12 0.45
N LEU A 291 30.84 3.31 -0.42
CA LEU A 291 30.81 4.35 -1.46
C LEU A 291 29.61 4.22 -2.40
N SER A 292 29.23 2.99 -2.76
CA SER A 292 28.04 2.72 -3.58
C SER A 292 26.74 3.11 -2.87
N LEU A 293 26.61 2.77 -1.58
CA LEU A 293 25.45 3.16 -0.77
C LEU A 293 25.37 4.68 -0.56
N GLU A 294 26.51 5.33 -0.34
CA GLU A 294 26.61 6.79 -0.27
C GLU A 294 26.14 7.46 -1.57
N ASP A 295 26.54 6.93 -2.73
CA ASP A 295 26.08 7.42 -4.03
C ASP A 295 24.56 7.22 -4.21
N GLN A 296 24.02 6.05 -3.85
CA GLN A 296 22.58 5.79 -3.89
C GLN A 296 21.78 6.77 -3.02
N MET A 297 22.25 7.05 -1.80
CA MET A 297 21.62 8.03 -0.92
C MET A 297 21.64 9.44 -1.54
N SER A 298 22.79 9.84 -2.10
CA SER A 298 22.95 11.12 -2.80
C SER A 298 21.98 11.25 -3.97
N GLN A 299 21.83 10.20 -4.78
CA GLN A 299 20.88 10.16 -5.89
C GLN A 299 19.42 10.28 -5.43
N ILE A 300 19.02 9.56 -4.38
CA ILE A 300 17.66 9.64 -3.82
C ILE A 300 17.39 11.06 -3.29
N HIS A 301 18.34 11.67 -2.57
CA HIS A 301 18.21 13.03 -2.07
C HIS A 301 18.06 14.05 -3.22
N ALA A 302 18.83 13.90 -4.30
CA ALA A 302 18.71 14.74 -5.48
C ALA A 302 17.33 14.58 -6.14
N ASN A 303 16.84 13.34 -6.27
CA ASN A 303 15.51 13.06 -6.81
C ASN A 303 14.39 13.66 -5.96
N ILE A 304 14.44 13.50 -4.64
CA ILE A 304 13.47 14.11 -3.71
C ILE A 304 13.49 15.63 -3.82
N SER A 305 14.68 16.24 -3.91
CA SER A 305 14.81 17.70 -4.05
C SER A 305 14.19 18.18 -5.35
N LYS A 306 14.37 17.43 -6.44
CA LYS A 306 13.76 17.72 -7.75
C LYS A 306 12.24 17.59 -7.73
N THR A 307 11.70 16.49 -7.20
CA THR A 307 10.24 16.29 -7.13
C THR A 307 9.57 17.33 -6.24
N LYS A 308 10.24 17.72 -5.16
CA LYS A 308 9.80 18.83 -4.31
C LYS A 308 9.70 20.14 -5.11
N GLN A 309 10.73 20.49 -5.89
CA GLN A 309 10.72 21.69 -6.70
C GLN A 309 9.59 21.66 -7.76
N GLU A 310 9.37 20.51 -8.40
CA GLU A 310 8.27 20.34 -9.36
C GLU A 310 6.89 20.51 -8.68
N TYR A 311 6.74 20.00 -7.45
CA TYR A 311 5.51 20.18 -6.67
C TYR A 311 5.28 21.64 -6.25
N ASP A 312 6.33 22.34 -5.80
CA ASP A 312 6.23 23.76 -5.42
C ASP A 312 5.76 24.61 -6.60
N ILE A 313 6.29 24.38 -7.81
CA ILE A 313 5.85 25.07 -9.03
C ILE A 313 4.39 24.74 -9.37
N LEU A 314 3.98 23.47 -9.24
CA LEU A 314 2.61 23.05 -9.52
C LEU A 314 1.62 23.66 -8.52
N LEU A 315 2.02 23.77 -7.26
CA LEU A 315 1.24 24.41 -6.21
C LEU A 315 1.05 25.91 -6.48
N ASP A 316 2.13 26.61 -6.85
CA ASP A 316 2.07 28.01 -7.26
C ASP A 316 1.12 28.21 -8.46
N LEU A 317 1.16 27.30 -9.44
CA LEU A 317 0.24 27.35 -10.58
C LEU A 317 -1.22 27.08 -10.16
N LYS A 318 -1.47 26.08 -9.31
CA LYS A 318 -2.81 25.76 -8.78
C LYS A 318 -3.41 26.96 -8.05
N THR A 319 -2.65 27.56 -7.13
CA THR A 319 -3.11 28.72 -6.35
C THR A 319 -3.43 29.90 -7.24
N ARG A 320 -2.64 30.15 -8.30
CA ARG A 320 -2.94 31.18 -9.29
C ARG A 320 -4.24 30.89 -10.07
N LEU A 321 -4.42 29.66 -10.54
CA LEU A 321 -5.64 29.28 -11.27
C LEU A 321 -6.89 29.36 -10.38
N GLU A 322 -6.78 29.01 -9.09
CA GLU A 322 -7.87 29.17 -8.12
C GLU A 322 -8.26 30.65 -7.94
N LEU A 323 -7.28 31.56 -7.90
CA LEU A 323 -7.54 33.01 -7.88
C LEU A 323 -8.22 33.49 -9.17
N GLU A 324 -7.76 33.04 -10.35
CA GLU A 324 -8.39 33.38 -11.63
C GLU A 324 -9.85 32.86 -11.67
N ILE A 325 -10.12 31.64 -11.21
CA ILE A 325 -11.49 31.08 -11.11
C ILE A 325 -12.35 31.89 -10.14
N ALA A 326 -11.82 32.27 -8.98
CA ALA A 326 -12.54 33.09 -8.01
C ALA A 326 -12.88 34.47 -8.58
N GLU A 327 -11.95 35.09 -9.31
CA GLU A 327 -12.18 36.34 -10.02
C GLU A 327 -13.25 36.19 -11.11
N TYR A 328 -13.18 35.11 -11.92
CA TYR A 328 -14.19 34.83 -12.93
C TYR A 328 -15.58 34.63 -12.33
N ARG A 329 -15.69 33.95 -11.18
CA ARG A 329 -16.96 33.81 -10.44
C ARG A 329 -17.49 35.17 -9.99
N ARG A 330 -16.64 36.00 -9.36
CA ARG A 330 -16.99 37.36 -8.93
C ARG A 330 -17.48 38.24 -10.08
N LEU A 331 -16.80 38.21 -11.22
CA LEU A 331 -17.21 38.98 -12.41
C LEU A 331 -18.53 38.48 -13.01
N LEU A 332 -18.80 37.17 -12.94
CA LEU A 332 -20.02 36.56 -13.46
C LEU A 332 -21.23 36.82 -12.56
N ASP A 333 -21.03 36.87 -11.25
CA ASP A 333 -22.09 37.11 -10.26
C ASP A 333 -22.51 38.59 -10.19
N GLY A 334 -21.78 39.49 -10.86
CA GLY A 334 -22.02 40.94 -10.81
C GLY A 334 -21.36 41.56 -9.57
N GLU A 335 -20.97 42.84 -9.66
CA GLU A 335 -20.32 43.61 -8.58
C GLU A 335 -21.23 43.71 -7.33
N ASP A 336 -21.25 42.68 -6.49
CA ASP A 336 -21.80 42.73 -5.14
C ASP A 336 -20.64 42.80 -4.12
N GLU A 337 -20.38 44.01 -3.65
CA GLU A 337 -19.37 44.42 -2.66
C GLU A 337 -19.62 43.87 -1.23
N SER A 338 -20.07 42.62 -1.05
CA SER A 338 -20.41 42.11 0.29
C SER A 338 -19.76 40.80 0.77
N SER A 339 -19.10 40.00 -0.08
CA SER A 339 -18.57 38.71 0.39
C SER A 339 -17.05 38.65 0.30
N LYS A 340 -16.36 39.15 1.33
CA LYS A 340 -14.92 38.90 1.51
C LYS A 340 -14.74 37.44 1.95
N GLN A 341 -14.39 36.56 1.02
CA GLN A 341 -13.91 35.22 1.33
C GLN A 341 -12.53 35.30 2.01
N VAL A 342 -12.42 34.77 3.23
CA VAL A 342 -11.16 34.64 3.96
C VAL A 342 -10.62 33.25 3.69
N VAL A 343 -9.55 33.16 2.90
CA VAL A 343 -8.83 31.90 2.67
C VAL A 343 -7.90 31.65 3.85
N THR A 344 -8.21 30.66 4.69
CA THR A 344 -7.37 30.29 5.84
C THR A 344 -6.41 29.18 5.43
N LYS A 345 -5.10 29.46 5.44
CA LYS A 345 -4.06 28.47 5.13
C LYS A 345 -3.60 27.80 6.42
N VAL A 346 -3.90 26.52 6.58
CA VAL A 346 -3.35 25.71 7.67
C VAL A 346 -2.06 25.05 7.20
N ILE A 347 -0.93 25.47 7.78
CA ILE A 347 0.40 24.92 7.46
C ILE A 347 0.75 23.88 8.52
N THR A 348 0.68 22.61 8.15
CA THR A 348 1.09 21.50 9.01
C THR A 348 2.56 21.19 8.73
N VAL A 349 3.43 21.41 9.71
CA VAL A 349 4.87 21.11 9.64
C VAL A 349 5.14 19.82 10.41
N VAL A 350 5.54 18.77 9.69
CA VAL A 350 5.98 17.50 10.27
C VAL A 350 7.50 17.44 10.20
N GLU A 351 8.15 17.51 11.36
CA GLU A 351 9.61 17.37 11.49
C GLU A 351 9.96 15.97 11.98
N THR A 352 10.81 15.26 11.24
CA THR A 352 11.43 14.02 11.70
C THR A 352 12.79 14.35 12.32
N VAL A 353 12.91 14.05 13.62
CA VAL A 353 14.11 14.29 14.43
C VAL A 353 14.75 12.96 14.77
N VAL A 354 16.04 12.81 14.46
CA VAL A 354 16.86 11.66 14.86
C VAL A 354 18.05 12.21 15.65
N ASP A 355 18.30 11.66 16.84
CA ASP A 355 19.38 12.07 17.78
C ASP A 355 19.42 13.58 18.10
N GLY A 356 18.25 14.20 18.23
CA GLY A 356 18.14 15.63 18.57
C GLY A 356 18.47 16.58 17.42
N ARG A 357 18.69 16.09 16.19
CA ARG A 357 18.81 16.90 14.97
C ARG A 357 17.64 16.65 14.03
N VAL A 358 17.05 17.73 13.51
CA VAL A 358 15.99 17.67 12.49
C VAL A 358 16.64 17.19 11.18
N VAL A 359 16.28 15.99 10.73
CA VAL A 359 16.84 15.35 9.52
C VAL A 359 15.94 15.51 8.30
N GLN A 360 14.63 15.74 8.50
CA GLN A 360 13.71 16.06 7.41
C GLN A 360 12.51 16.87 7.94
N SER A 361 12.12 17.91 7.20
CA SER A 361 10.97 18.76 7.51
C SER A 361 10.03 18.70 6.31
N SER A 362 8.85 18.11 6.50
CA SER A 362 7.78 18.05 5.51
C SER A 362 6.71 19.07 5.87
N LYS A 363 6.39 19.97 4.94
CA LYS A 363 5.34 20.98 5.12
C LYS A 363 4.19 20.64 4.19
N THR A 364 3.01 20.38 4.74
CA THR A 364 1.78 20.22 3.97
C THR A 364 0.89 21.43 4.25
N VAL A 365 0.34 22.02 3.19
CA VAL A 365 -0.51 23.22 3.27
C VAL A 365 -1.90 22.85 2.79
N ASP A 366 -2.85 22.84 3.71
CA ASP A 366 -4.26 22.63 3.43
C ASP A 366 -4.92 24.00 3.26
N VAL A 367 -5.68 24.17 2.17
CA VAL A 367 -6.38 25.40 1.82
C VAL A 367 -7.87 25.12 1.88
N ASP A 368 -8.48 25.52 2.99
CA ASP A 368 -9.94 25.53 3.13
C ASP A 368 -10.48 26.93 2.81
N VAL A 369 -11.50 26.97 1.94
CA VAL A 369 -12.20 28.19 1.55
C VAL A 369 -13.56 28.15 2.23
N ASP A 370 -13.68 28.81 3.36
CA ASP A 370 -14.95 29.00 4.05
C ASP A 370 -15.64 30.26 3.52
N GLU A 371 -16.91 30.12 3.12
CA GLU A 371 -17.80 31.26 2.88
C GLU A 371 -18.28 31.81 4.23
N ILE A 372 -18.08 33.12 4.43
CA ILE A 372 -18.69 33.83 5.55
C ILE A 372 -20.12 34.15 5.13
N GLU A 373 -21.09 33.62 5.90
CA GLU A 373 -22.54 33.86 5.75
C GLU A 373 -22.94 35.33 5.85
#